data_AF-A0A1Z9H996-F1
#
_entry.id   AF-A0A1Z9H996-F1
#
_cell.length_a   1.000
_cell.length_b   1.000
_cell.length_c   1.000
_cell.angle_alpha   90.00
_cell.angle_beta   90.00
_cell.angle_gamma   90.00
#
_symmetry.space_group_name_H-M   'P 1'
#
loop_
_entity.id
_entity.type
_entity.pdbx_description
1 polymer ?
#
loop_
_entity_poly.entity_id
_entity_poly.type
_entity_poly.pdbx_seq_one_letter_code
_entity_poly.pdbx_strand_id
1 'polypeptide(L)'
;MAKRKTSQAWEIKDRIYILSGGKTPVNYILRSRHHINKPLQYFDGSINRSLRYASNQTSVFEDEQLGDVTLPPIIFRDGKLMVNKENSLLQQFLSIYHPDLGSEYMEFDPNKEAEKEVKDVELELEAMNLAKEMDIEELEAIARATIKGRVSDMASNEIRRDMLIYARQNPEQFIDLTKDENINLRNIAVRAAEMGIIFIDDDGRTVKWNDAKKEKIITIPYGENVYSALAVYFKTDEGLDTLQAINNSI
;
A
#
# COMPACT_ATOMS: atom_id res chain seq x y z
N MET A 1 -3.40 -18.22 -33.85
CA MET A 1 -1.94 -18.06 -33.67
C MET A 1 -1.69 -17.20 -32.45
N ALA A 2 -1.20 -17.77 -31.36
CA ALA A 2 -0.90 -17.03 -30.13
C ALA A 2 0.35 -16.16 -30.36
N LYS A 3 0.21 -14.84 -30.17
CA LYS A 3 1.35 -13.91 -30.16
C LYS A 3 2.30 -14.30 -29.02
N ARG A 4 3.48 -14.81 -29.35
CA ARG A 4 4.60 -14.93 -28.41
C ARG A 4 4.88 -13.54 -27.86
N LYS A 5 4.75 -13.36 -26.54
CA LYS A 5 5.30 -12.19 -25.84
C LYS A 5 6.78 -12.11 -26.21
N THR A 6 7.15 -11.07 -26.94
CA THR A 6 8.54 -10.68 -27.17
C THR A 6 9.19 -10.54 -25.80
N SER A 7 10.12 -11.44 -25.50
CA SER A 7 11.03 -11.30 -24.35
C SER A 7 11.63 -9.91 -24.43
N GLN A 8 11.40 -9.09 -23.42
CA GLN A 8 11.98 -7.76 -23.29
C GLN A 8 13.50 -7.90 -23.52
N ALA A 9 14.00 -7.34 -24.62
CA ALA A 9 15.41 -7.46 -24.95
C ALA A 9 16.23 -6.86 -23.80
N TRP A 10 17.23 -7.59 -23.31
CA TRP A 10 18.07 -7.14 -22.21
C TRP A 10 18.75 -5.82 -22.60
N GLU A 11 18.37 -4.73 -21.94
CA GLU A 11 18.88 -3.39 -22.24
C GLU A 11 20.31 -3.25 -21.70
N ILE A 12 21.26 -2.92 -22.61
CA ILE A 12 22.65 -2.66 -22.28
C ILE A 12 22.79 -1.17 -21.92
N LYS A 13 22.88 -0.89 -20.62
CA LYS A 13 23.04 0.46 -20.06
C LYS A 13 23.96 0.43 -18.85
N ASP A 14 24.41 1.59 -18.38
CA ASP A 14 25.12 1.67 -17.10
C ASP A 14 24.12 1.40 -15.96
N ARG A 15 24.49 0.51 -15.02
CA ARG A 15 23.63 0.10 -13.92
C ARG A 15 24.30 0.39 -12.58
N ILE A 16 23.48 0.81 -11.62
CA ILE A 16 23.91 1.00 -10.23
C ILE A 16 23.20 -0.06 -9.39
N TYR A 17 23.96 -0.79 -8.59
CA TYR A 17 23.42 -1.72 -7.60
C TYR A 17 23.70 -1.17 -6.20
N ILE A 18 22.74 -1.34 -5.32
CA ILE A 18 22.83 -0.91 -3.92
C ILE A 18 22.57 -2.10 -2.99
N LEU A 19 23.25 -2.15 -1.86
CA LEU A 19 22.96 -3.14 -0.83
C LEU A 19 21.59 -2.89 -0.20
N SER A 20 20.83 -3.96 -0.01
CA SER A 20 19.51 -3.93 0.60
C SER A 20 19.58 -3.54 2.08
N GLY A 21 18.53 -2.87 2.57
CA GLY A 21 18.41 -2.50 3.98
C GLY A 21 19.30 -1.33 4.42
N GLY A 22 19.74 -0.48 3.49
CA GLY A 22 20.51 0.74 3.81
C GLY A 22 21.93 0.48 4.32
N LYS A 23 22.47 -0.73 4.10
CA LYS A 23 23.82 -1.11 4.52
C LYS A 23 24.86 -0.33 3.71
N THR A 24 25.73 0.43 4.37
CA THR A 24 26.82 1.21 3.76
C THR A 24 28.21 0.83 4.29
N PRO A 25 28.61 -0.46 4.20
CA PRO A 25 29.96 -0.87 4.57
C PRO A 25 31.00 -0.26 3.61
N VAL A 26 32.19 0.05 4.14
CA VAL A 26 33.32 0.58 3.35
C VAL A 26 33.64 -0.32 2.16
N ASN A 27 33.71 -1.64 2.39
CA ASN A 27 33.84 -2.64 1.34
C ASN A 27 32.95 -3.83 1.68
N TYR A 28 32.11 -4.25 0.73
CA TYR A 28 31.38 -5.51 0.78
C TYR A 28 31.66 -6.31 -0.48
N ILE A 29 32.14 -7.54 -0.31
CA ILE A 29 32.52 -8.41 -1.43
C ILE A 29 31.38 -9.40 -1.67
N LEU A 30 30.72 -9.25 -2.81
CA LEU A 30 29.71 -10.20 -3.26
C LEU A 30 30.40 -11.46 -3.78
N ARG A 31 29.81 -12.62 -3.47
CA ARG A 31 30.30 -13.91 -3.96
C ARG A 31 30.17 -13.98 -5.48
N SER A 32 31.25 -14.37 -6.16
CA SER A 32 31.30 -14.51 -7.61
C SER A 32 31.39 -15.96 -8.09
N ARG A 33 31.40 -16.94 -7.18
CA ARG A 33 31.62 -18.36 -7.49
C ARG A 33 30.87 -19.26 -6.51
N HIS A 34 30.43 -20.42 -7.00
CA HIS A 34 29.91 -21.50 -6.18
C HIS A 34 30.90 -21.94 -5.09
N HIS A 35 30.40 -22.11 -3.87
CA HIS A 35 31.13 -22.68 -2.75
C HIS A 35 30.24 -23.66 -1.98
N ILE A 36 30.82 -24.73 -1.44
CA ILE A 36 30.06 -25.79 -0.76
C ILE A 36 29.17 -25.26 0.39
N ASN A 37 29.70 -24.33 1.20
CA ASN A 37 28.97 -23.71 2.31
C ASN A 37 28.01 -22.60 1.88
N LYS A 38 28.16 -22.07 0.66
CA LYS A 38 27.38 -20.93 0.14
C LYS A 38 27.10 -21.19 -1.34
N PRO A 39 26.14 -22.08 -1.64
CA PRO A 39 25.90 -22.52 -3.01
C PRO A 39 25.48 -21.34 -3.88
N LEU A 40 26.14 -21.20 -5.03
CA LEU A 40 25.80 -20.24 -6.07
C LEU A 40 25.35 -21.03 -7.29
N GLN A 41 24.04 -21.17 -7.46
CA GLN A 41 23.43 -21.99 -8.50
C GLN A 41 22.20 -21.28 -9.05
N TYR A 42 21.86 -21.58 -10.30
CA TYR A 42 20.65 -21.09 -10.97
C TYR A 42 19.90 -22.26 -11.61
N PHE A 43 18.58 -22.28 -11.44
CA PHE A 43 17.73 -23.31 -12.02
C PHE A 43 17.31 -22.92 -13.44
N ASP A 44 17.79 -23.67 -14.43
CA ASP A 44 17.50 -23.46 -15.85
C ASP A 44 16.22 -24.21 -16.32
N GLY A 45 15.26 -24.43 -15.41
CA GLY A 45 14.06 -25.22 -15.72
C GLY A 45 14.26 -26.74 -15.79
N SER A 46 15.49 -27.22 -15.93
CA SER A 46 15.83 -28.66 -15.96
C SER A 46 16.80 -29.07 -14.84
N ILE A 47 17.93 -28.36 -14.70
CA ILE A 47 18.97 -28.66 -13.71
C ILE A 47 19.41 -27.38 -12.99
N ASN A 48 19.98 -27.54 -11.78
CA ASN A 48 20.67 -26.47 -11.07
C ASN A 48 22.10 -26.36 -11.60
N ARG A 49 22.39 -25.27 -12.30
CA ARG A 49 23.71 -25.01 -12.89
C ARG A 49 24.53 -24.16 -11.94
N SER A 50 25.81 -24.51 -11.76
CA SER A 50 26.74 -23.73 -10.95
C SER A 50 27.08 -22.42 -11.65
N LEU A 51 27.04 -21.34 -10.88
CA LEU A 51 27.38 -20.01 -11.37
C LEU A 51 28.81 -19.62 -11.00
N ARG A 52 29.48 -18.94 -11.92
CA ARG A 52 30.80 -18.36 -11.75
C ARG A 52 30.96 -17.12 -12.62
N TYR A 53 31.13 -15.96 -12.02
CA TYR A 53 31.49 -14.74 -12.75
C TYR A 53 33.00 -14.70 -13.00
N ALA A 54 33.38 -14.73 -14.27
CA ALA A 54 34.75 -14.57 -14.74
C ALA A 54 34.79 -13.50 -15.84
N SER A 55 35.69 -12.52 -15.76
CA SER A 55 35.68 -11.35 -16.65
C SER A 55 36.11 -11.65 -18.09
N ASN A 56 36.80 -12.77 -18.30
CA ASN A 56 37.33 -13.19 -19.60
C ASN A 56 36.50 -14.29 -20.27
N GLN A 57 35.29 -14.56 -19.76
CA GLN A 57 34.40 -15.60 -20.26
C GLN A 57 33.16 -15.00 -20.94
N THR A 58 32.44 -15.79 -21.72
CA THR A 58 31.21 -15.36 -22.42
C THR A 58 29.93 -15.72 -21.67
N SER A 59 30.03 -16.62 -20.68
CA SER A 59 28.88 -17.13 -19.91
C SER A 59 29.15 -17.13 -18.41
N VAL A 60 28.09 -16.97 -17.61
CA VAL A 60 28.11 -17.05 -16.14
C VAL A 60 28.02 -18.50 -15.64
N PHE A 61 27.66 -19.44 -16.50
CA PHE A 61 27.52 -20.85 -16.16
C PHE A 61 28.87 -21.54 -16.23
N GLU A 62 29.25 -22.21 -15.14
CA GLU A 62 30.58 -22.81 -14.99
C GLU A 62 30.90 -23.88 -16.04
N ASP A 63 29.88 -24.61 -16.49
CA ASP A 63 29.97 -25.67 -17.49
C ASP A 63 30.13 -25.17 -18.94
N GLU A 64 29.89 -23.87 -19.19
CA GLU A 64 30.05 -23.24 -20.51
C GLU A 64 31.39 -22.48 -20.66
N GLN A 65 32.16 -22.36 -19.58
CA GLN A 65 33.40 -21.59 -19.58
C GLN A 65 34.58 -22.40 -20.12
N LEU A 66 35.41 -21.77 -20.95
CA LEU A 66 36.51 -22.42 -21.65
C LEU A 66 37.87 -21.80 -21.26
N GLY A 67 38.85 -22.66 -21.02
CA GLY A 67 40.24 -22.25 -20.73
C GLY A 67 40.42 -21.64 -19.34
N ASP A 68 41.44 -20.79 -19.21
CA ASP A 68 41.78 -20.14 -17.95
C ASP A 68 40.74 -19.08 -17.55
N VAL A 69 40.49 -18.94 -16.25
CA VAL A 69 39.47 -18.03 -15.71
C VAL A 69 40.09 -16.92 -14.86
N THR A 70 39.66 -15.69 -15.13
CA THR A 70 40.00 -14.51 -14.31
C THR A 70 38.81 -14.14 -13.45
N LEU A 71 38.98 -14.25 -12.12
CA LEU A 71 37.90 -14.03 -11.14
C LEU A 71 38.10 -12.70 -10.39
N PRO A 72 37.65 -11.56 -10.96
CA PRO A 72 37.70 -10.30 -10.22
C PRO A 72 36.71 -10.33 -9.04
N PRO A 73 37.04 -9.66 -7.92
CA PRO A 73 36.10 -9.47 -6.82
C PRO A 73 35.01 -8.47 -7.22
N ILE A 74 33.75 -8.76 -6.85
CA ILE A 74 32.63 -7.84 -7.02
C ILE A 74 32.50 -7.04 -5.73
N ILE A 75 32.94 -5.78 -5.73
CA ILE A 75 33.06 -4.96 -4.53
C ILE A 75 32.04 -3.83 -4.54
N PHE A 76 31.12 -3.85 -3.58
CA PHE A 76 30.31 -2.70 -3.23
C PHE A 76 31.13 -1.78 -2.33
N ARG A 77 31.30 -0.53 -2.75
CA ARG A 77 31.97 0.53 -1.98
C ARG A 77 30.91 1.46 -1.43
N ASP A 78 30.95 1.69 -0.12
CA ASP A 78 29.94 2.49 0.58
C ASP A 78 28.50 2.02 0.27
N GLY A 79 28.32 0.71 0.13
CA GLY A 79 27.03 0.09 -0.21
C GLY A 79 26.60 0.20 -1.68
N LYS A 80 27.42 0.75 -2.58
CA LYS A 80 27.09 0.92 -4.01
C LYS A 80 28.08 0.20 -4.93
N LEU A 81 27.59 -0.33 -6.04
CA LEU A 81 28.38 -0.91 -7.12
C LEU A 81 27.92 -0.31 -8.45
N MET A 82 28.81 0.39 -9.15
CA MET A 82 28.56 0.92 -10.49
C MET A 82 29.10 -0.07 -11.52
N VAL A 83 28.26 -0.50 -12.45
CA VAL A 83 28.64 -1.43 -13.52
C VAL A 83 28.37 -0.79 -14.88
N ASN A 84 29.45 -0.50 -15.59
CA ASN A 84 29.37 0.06 -16.94
C ASN A 84 28.72 -0.92 -17.92
N LYS A 85 28.10 -0.38 -18.97
CA LYS A 85 27.45 -1.11 -20.06
C LYS A 85 28.36 -2.11 -20.79
N GLU A 86 29.66 -1.87 -20.77
CA GLU A 86 30.69 -2.74 -21.36
C GLU A 86 30.80 -4.08 -20.62
N ASN A 87 30.53 -4.10 -19.31
CA ASN A 87 30.57 -5.30 -18.48
C ASN A 87 29.25 -6.06 -18.54
N SER A 88 28.79 -6.39 -19.75
CA SER A 88 27.50 -7.02 -20.00
C SER A 88 27.32 -8.35 -19.25
N LEU A 89 28.38 -9.15 -19.14
CA LEU A 89 28.36 -10.41 -18.38
C LEU A 89 28.12 -10.18 -16.89
N LEU A 90 28.77 -9.17 -16.29
CA LEU A 90 28.58 -8.83 -14.88
C LEU A 90 27.16 -8.33 -14.64
N GLN A 91 26.59 -7.56 -15.56
CA GLN A 91 25.20 -7.12 -15.45
C GLN A 91 24.22 -8.28 -15.52
N GLN A 92 24.40 -9.20 -16.48
CA GLN A 92 23.56 -10.40 -16.56
C GLN A 92 23.68 -11.24 -15.29
N PHE A 93 24.90 -11.44 -14.80
CA PHE A 93 25.14 -12.12 -13.53
C PHE A 93 24.34 -11.48 -12.40
N LEU A 94 24.47 -10.16 -12.21
CA LEU A 94 23.86 -9.46 -11.08
C LEU A 94 22.35 -9.28 -11.18
N SER A 95 21.80 -9.05 -12.37
CA SER A 95 20.37 -8.73 -12.53
C SER A 95 19.49 -9.92 -12.91
N ILE A 96 20.05 -11.02 -13.41
CA ILE A 96 19.27 -12.17 -13.88
C ILE A 96 19.56 -13.40 -13.03
N TYR A 97 20.83 -13.72 -12.83
CA TYR A 97 21.23 -15.05 -12.37
C TYR A 97 21.56 -15.13 -10.88
N HIS A 98 22.03 -14.03 -10.27
CA HIS A 98 22.55 -14.08 -8.92
C HIS A 98 21.41 -14.30 -7.89
N PRO A 99 21.52 -15.31 -7.02
CA PRO A 99 20.46 -15.64 -6.06
C PRO A 99 20.26 -14.59 -4.96
N ASP A 100 21.28 -13.76 -4.69
CA ASP A 100 21.18 -12.73 -3.66
C ASP A 100 20.54 -11.41 -4.17
N LEU A 101 20.08 -11.38 -5.43
CA LEU A 101 19.30 -10.27 -5.97
C LEU A 101 17.95 -10.15 -5.24
N GLY A 102 17.62 -8.96 -4.78
CA GLY A 102 16.43 -8.65 -4.00
C GLY A 102 16.58 -8.93 -2.50
N SER A 103 17.52 -9.77 -2.09
CA SER A 103 17.79 -10.07 -0.66
C SER A 103 18.95 -9.25 -0.11
N GLU A 104 20.15 -9.36 -0.68
CA GLU A 104 21.34 -8.62 -0.22
C GLU A 104 21.60 -7.34 -1.01
N TYR A 105 21.18 -7.28 -2.27
CA TYR A 105 21.30 -6.08 -3.09
C TYR A 105 20.18 -5.98 -4.12
N MET A 106 19.98 -4.79 -4.67
CA MET A 106 19.01 -4.51 -5.72
C MET A 106 19.57 -3.51 -6.74
N GLU A 107 19.00 -3.52 -7.94
CA GLU A 107 19.28 -2.48 -8.94
C GLU A 107 18.60 -1.17 -8.52
N PHE A 108 19.37 -0.10 -8.48
CA PHE A 108 18.89 1.26 -8.27
C PHE A 108 18.53 1.87 -9.62
N ASP A 109 17.23 2.08 -9.83
CA ASP A 109 16.70 2.76 -11.01
C ASP A 109 16.13 4.12 -10.58
N PRO A 110 16.87 5.23 -10.81
CA PRO A 110 16.43 6.57 -10.44
C PRO A 110 15.08 6.94 -11.04
N ASN A 111 14.77 6.46 -12.26
CA ASN A 111 13.50 6.79 -12.91
C ASN A 111 12.35 6.11 -12.19
N LYS A 112 12.53 4.85 -11.78
CA LYS A 112 11.50 4.11 -11.05
C LYS A 112 11.24 4.70 -9.66
N GLU A 113 12.28 5.19 -8.99
CA GLU A 113 12.13 5.86 -7.69
C GLU A 113 11.42 7.21 -7.85
N ALA A 114 11.81 8.01 -8.84
CA ALA A 114 11.11 9.24 -9.17
C ALA A 114 9.64 9.01 -9.58
N GLU A 115 9.34 7.98 -10.38
CA GLU A 115 7.96 7.60 -10.71
C GLU A 115 7.15 7.23 -9.47
N LYS A 116 7.76 6.54 -8.50
CA LYS A 116 7.10 6.20 -7.24
C LYS A 116 6.85 7.45 -6.41
N GLU A 117 7.84 8.32 -6.24
CA GLU A 117 7.70 9.59 -5.52
C GLU A 117 6.62 10.47 -6.15
N VAL A 118 6.56 10.55 -7.49
CA VAL A 118 5.51 11.28 -8.21
C VAL A 118 4.14 10.69 -7.92
N LYS A 119 3.98 9.36 -7.96
CA LYS A 119 2.71 8.70 -7.64
C LYS A 119 2.27 8.96 -6.21
N ASP A 120 3.20 8.90 -5.25
CA ASP A 120 2.92 9.17 -3.85
C ASP A 120 2.41 10.62 -3.68
N VAL A 121 3.04 11.59 -4.36
CA VAL A 121 2.62 13.00 -4.37
C VAL A 121 1.27 13.20 -5.08
N GLU A 122 1.04 12.55 -6.21
CA GLU A 122 -0.23 12.60 -6.94
C GLU A 122 -1.38 12.08 -6.08
N LEU A 123 -1.15 10.99 -5.35
CA LEU A 123 -2.12 10.39 -4.46
C LEU A 123 -2.43 11.28 -3.25
N GLU A 124 -1.42 11.90 -2.65
CA GLU A 124 -1.60 12.92 -1.61
C GLU A 124 -2.46 14.08 -2.13
N LEU A 125 -2.15 14.57 -3.33
CA LEU A 125 -2.86 15.69 -3.95
C LEU A 125 -4.32 15.34 -4.25
N GLU A 126 -4.58 14.14 -4.77
CA GLU A 126 -5.92 13.62 -5.01
C GLU A 126 -6.74 13.58 -3.72
N ALA A 127 -6.20 12.96 -2.66
CA ALA A 127 -6.88 12.86 -1.37
C ALA A 127 -7.17 14.25 -0.77
N MET A 128 -6.22 15.19 -0.85
CA MET A 128 -6.42 16.55 -0.35
C MET A 128 -7.45 17.34 -1.16
N ASN A 129 -7.50 17.15 -2.48
CA ASN A 129 -8.52 17.78 -3.33
C ASN A 129 -9.92 17.24 -3.01
N LEU A 130 -10.06 15.92 -2.84
CA LEU A 130 -11.31 15.32 -2.37
C LEU A 130 -11.74 15.93 -1.03
N ALA A 131 -10.85 15.95 -0.04
CA ALA A 131 -11.14 16.54 1.27
C ALA A 131 -11.53 18.03 1.19
N LYS A 132 -11.03 18.77 0.20
CA LYS A 132 -11.35 20.18 -0.02
C LYS A 132 -12.73 20.38 -0.66
N GLU A 133 -13.12 19.48 -1.56
CA GLU A 133 -14.37 19.55 -2.32
C GLU A 133 -15.56 18.98 -1.56
N MET A 134 -15.33 18.03 -0.65
CA MET A 134 -16.37 17.43 0.18
C MET A 134 -17.08 18.45 1.07
N ASP A 135 -18.36 18.18 1.33
CA ASP A 135 -19.14 18.98 2.24
C ASP A 135 -18.70 18.74 3.70
N ILE A 136 -19.19 19.57 4.62
CA ILE A 136 -18.76 19.46 6.01
C ILE A 136 -19.32 18.20 6.70
N GLU A 137 -20.46 17.68 6.24
CA GLU A 137 -21.16 16.57 6.88
C GLU A 137 -20.49 15.23 6.56
N GLU A 138 -20.04 15.06 5.31
CA GLU A 138 -19.23 13.93 4.86
C GLU A 138 -17.85 13.96 5.53
N LEU A 139 -17.23 15.14 5.63
CA LEU A 139 -15.96 15.29 6.35
C LEU A 139 -16.12 14.96 7.84
N GLU A 140 -17.23 15.33 8.47
CA GLU A 140 -17.54 14.96 9.85
C GLU A 140 -17.70 13.43 10.00
N ALA A 141 -18.36 12.78 9.04
CA ALA A 141 -18.53 11.33 9.01
C ALA A 141 -17.19 10.60 8.99
N ILE A 142 -16.26 11.06 8.14
CA ILE A 142 -14.90 10.54 8.07
C ILE A 142 -14.11 10.86 9.34
N ALA A 143 -14.22 12.08 9.86
CA ALA A 143 -13.55 12.49 11.08
C ALA A 143 -13.94 11.61 12.28
N ARG A 144 -15.22 11.27 12.43
CA ARG A 144 -15.70 10.40 13.51
C ARG A 144 -15.17 8.96 13.41
N ALA A 145 -14.89 8.49 12.20
CA ALA A 145 -14.32 7.16 11.98
C ALA A 145 -12.80 7.11 12.22
N THR A 146 -12.10 8.25 12.14
CA THR A 146 -10.63 8.31 12.05
C THR A 146 -9.97 9.06 13.20
N ILE A 147 -10.53 10.17 13.64
CA ILE A 147 -10.00 11.01 14.71
C ILE A 147 -10.49 10.49 16.07
N LYS A 148 -9.57 10.39 17.02
CA LYS A 148 -9.89 10.12 18.42
C LYS A 148 -10.33 11.42 19.11
N GLY A 149 -11.61 11.54 19.43
CA GLY A 149 -12.13 12.71 20.15
C GLY A 149 -13.62 12.93 19.92
N ARG A 150 -14.18 13.97 20.57
CA ARG A 150 -15.56 14.41 20.31
C ARG A 150 -15.58 15.34 19.11
N VAL A 151 -15.83 14.78 17.94
CA VAL A 151 -16.00 15.54 16.69
C VAL A 151 -17.22 16.46 16.76
N SER A 152 -18.25 16.07 17.54
CA SER A 152 -19.46 16.86 17.80
C SER A 152 -19.20 18.28 18.33
N ASP A 153 -18.07 18.48 19.00
CA ASP A 153 -17.74 19.74 19.68
C ASP A 153 -16.82 20.64 18.83
N MET A 154 -16.38 20.15 17.66
CA MET A 154 -15.42 20.84 16.79
C MET A 154 -16.12 21.83 15.86
N ALA A 155 -15.49 22.98 15.63
CA ALA A 155 -15.99 23.92 14.64
C ALA A 155 -15.73 23.40 13.20
N SER A 156 -16.57 23.78 12.24
CA SER A 156 -16.47 23.30 10.85
C SER A 156 -15.12 23.58 10.19
N ASN A 157 -14.49 24.71 10.54
CA ASN A 157 -13.15 25.06 10.09
C ASN A 157 -12.07 24.15 10.69
N GLU A 158 -12.25 23.68 11.93
CA GLU A 158 -11.34 22.72 12.58
C GLU A 158 -11.46 21.34 11.93
N ILE A 159 -12.68 20.85 11.72
CA ILE A 159 -12.94 19.58 11.00
C ILE A 159 -12.29 19.62 9.62
N ARG A 160 -12.52 20.70 8.85
CA ARG A 160 -11.93 20.83 7.51
C ARG A 160 -10.41 20.86 7.54
N ARG A 161 -9.81 21.61 8.47
CA ARG A 161 -8.35 21.66 8.64
C ARG A 161 -7.80 20.28 8.97
N ASP A 162 -8.40 19.60 9.93
CA ASP A 162 -7.89 18.33 10.43
C ASP A 162 -8.08 17.21 9.41
N MET A 163 -9.17 17.23 8.63
CA MET A 163 -9.37 16.32 7.49
C MET A 163 -8.40 16.56 6.34
N LEU A 164 -8.06 17.81 6.02
CA LEU A 164 -7.01 18.08 5.03
C LEU A 164 -5.64 17.56 5.48
N ILE A 165 -5.32 17.70 6.77
CA ILE A 165 -4.08 17.16 7.34
C ILE A 165 -4.09 15.63 7.29
N TYR A 166 -5.22 15.02 7.68
CA TYR A 166 -5.39 13.57 7.68
C TYR A 166 -5.30 12.98 6.28
N ALA A 167 -5.96 13.57 5.29
CA ALA A 167 -5.94 13.15 3.89
C ALA A 167 -4.51 13.17 3.31
N ARG A 168 -3.72 14.19 3.65
CA ARG A 168 -2.30 14.25 3.25
C ARG A 168 -1.45 13.17 3.92
N GLN A 169 -1.71 12.86 5.19
CA GLN A 169 -0.91 11.88 5.95
C GLN A 169 -1.29 10.43 5.62
N ASN A 170 -2.54 10.18 5.24
CA ASN A 170 -3.10 8.85 5.01
C ASN A 170 -3.97 8.83 3.73
N PRO A 171 -3.39 9.11 2.55
CA PRO A 171 -4.19 9.39 1.35
C PRO A 171 -4.99 8.17 0.86
N GLU A 172 -4.38 6.98 0.82
CA GLU A 172 -5.08 5.73 0.46
C GLU A 172 -6.29 5.49 1.36
N GLN A 173 -6.08 5.56 2.68
CA GLN A 173 -7.13 5.32 3.66
C GLN A 173 -8.24 6.36 3.56
N PHE A 174 -7.90 7.63 3.34
CA PHE A 174 -8.90 8.68 3.17
C PHE A 174 -9.74 8.42 1.92
N ILE A 175 -9.10 8.17 0.78
CA ILE A 175 -9.78 7.85 -0.48
C ILE A 175 -10.70 6.62 -0.31
N ASP A 176 -10.26 5.57 0.38
CA ASP A 176 -11.09 4.40 0.62
C ASP A 176 -12.31 4.70 1.51
N LEU A 177 -12.15 5.55 2.52
CA LEU A 177 -13.27 5.98 3.37
C LEU A 177 -14.29 6.83 2.59
N THR A 178 -13.84 7.66 1.64
CA THR A 178 -14.77 8.42 0.77
C THR A 178 -15.61 7.53 -0.14
N LYS A 179 -15.16 6.30 -0.42
CA LYS A 179 -15.90 5.32 -1.23
C LYS A 179 -16.89 4.48 -0.41
N ASP A 180 -16.81 4.52 0.92
CA ASP A 180 -17.73 3.79 1.79
C ASP A 180 -19.07 4.53 1.89
N GLU A 181 -20.03 4.12 1.06
CA GLU A 181 -21.40 4.68 1.04
C GLU A 181 -22.10 4.64 2.41
N ASN A 182 -21.70 3.74 3.31
CA ASN A 182 -22.34 3.60 4.61
C ASN A 182 -21.80 4.59 5.64
N ILE A 183 -20.69 5.28 5.37
CA ILE A 183 -20.08 6.19 6.34
C ILE A 183 -21.00 7.35 6.70
N ASN A 184 -21.68 7.90 5.69
CA ASN A 184 -22.65 8.99 5.85
C ASN A 184 -23.88 8.52 6.61
N LEU A 185 -24.46 7.38 6.23
CA LEU A 185 -25.62 6.79 6.91
C LEU A 185 -25.33 6.46 8.37
N ARG A 186 -24.12 5.95 8.66
CA ARG A 186 -23.66 5.70 10.02
C ARG A 186 -23.48 6.99 10.81
N ASN A 187 -22.99 8.06 10.18
CA ASN A 187 -22.85 9.37 10.82
C ASN A 187 -24.22 9.93 11.22
N ILE A 188 -25.22 9.85 10.34
CA ILE A 188 -26.60 10.28 10.64
C ILE A 188 -27.14 9.50 11.84
N ALA A 189 -26.93 8.19 11.89
CA ALA A 189 -27.33 7.35 13.02
C ALA A 189 -26.68 7.78 14.36
N VAL A 190 -25.38 8.08 14.34
CA VAL A 190 -24.65 8.55 15.52
C VAL A 190 -25.16 9.92 15.96
N ARG A 191 -25.32 10.87 15.03
CA ARG A 191 -25.85 12.21 15.32
C ARG A 191 -27.26 12.15 15.92
N ALA A 192 -28.13 11.31 15.37
CA ALA A 192 -29.48 11.12 15.89
C ALA A 192 -29.49 10.62 17.34
N ALA A 193 -28.55 9.74 17.70
CA ALA A 193 -28.40 9.27 19.07
C ALA A 193 -27.84 10.37 20.00
N GLU A 194 -26.85 11.13 19.56
CA GLU A 194 -26.26 12.24 20.33
C GLU A 194 -27.26 13.39 20.59
N MET A 195 -28.10 13.70 19.60
CA MET A 195 -29.17 14.69 19.72
C MET A 195 -30.38 14.17 20.54
N GLY A 196 -30.36 12.90 20.92
CA GLY A 196 -31.44 12.27 21.66
C GLY A 196 -32.73 12.14 20.85
N ILE A 197 -32.64 12.01 19.52
CA ILE A 197 -33.77 11.69 18.63
C ILE A 197 -34.09 10.20 18.72
N ILE A 198 -33.04 9.37 18.75
CA ILE A 198 -33.12 7.92 18.95
C ILE A 198 -32.30 7.52 20.18
N PHE A 199 -32.63 6.38 20.77
CA PHE A 199 -31.81 5.78 21.82
C PHE A 199 -31.70 4.26 21.63
N ILE A 200 -30.62 3.70 22.17
CA ILE A 200 -30.40 2.26 22.22
C ILE A 200 -30.93 1.78 23.58
N ASP A 201 -31.84 0.80 23.55
CA ASP A 201 -32.45 0.23 24.74
C ASP A 201 -31.42 -0.50 25.62
N ASP A 202 -31.80 -0.86 26.84
CA ASP A 202 -30.91 -1.51 27.82
C ASP A 202 -30.34 -2.85 27.33
N ASP A 203 -30.94 -3.46 26.31
CA ASP A 203 -30.45 -4.68 25.66
C ASP A 203 -29.25 -4.44 24.72
N GLY A 204 -28.85 -3.19 24.52
CA GLY A 204 -27.70 -2.78 23.73
C GLY A 204 -27.86 -2.99 22.22
N ARG A 205 -29.07 -3.32 21.73
CA ARG A 205 -29.30 -3.71 20.33
C ARG A 205 -30.65 -3.28 19.75
N THR A 206 -31.60 -2.88 20.58
CA THR A 206 -32.90 -2.39 20.11
C THR A 206 -32.84 -0.87 20.03
N VAL A 207 -33.02 -0.35 18.81
CA VAL A 207 -33.06 1.10 18.55
C VAL A 207 -34.50 1.57 18.57
N LYS A 208 -34.78 2.63 19.33
CA LYS A 208 -36.11 3.20 19.51
C LYS A 208 -36.07 4.72 19.31
N TRP A 209 -37.21 5.30 18.95
CA TRP A 209 -37.41 6.74 19.01
C TRP A 209 -37.39 7.22 20.46
N ASN A 210 -36.81 8.38 20.71
CA ASN A 210 -36.85 9.03 22.02
C ASN A 210 -38.04 10.00 22.13
N ASP A 211 -39.22 9.54 21.71
CA ASP A 211 -40.47 10.27 21.81
C ASP A 211 -41.31 9.73 22.99
N ALA A 212 -42.52 10.28 23.18
CA ALA A 212 -43.39 9.87 24.27
C ALA A 212 -43.82 8.39 24.18
N LYS A 213 -43.86 7.81 22.98
CA LYS A 213 -44.31 6.44 22.74
C LYS A 213 -43.16 5.42 22.75
N LYS A 214 -41.92 5.87 22.55
CA LYS A 214 -40.71 5.05 22.46
C LYS A 214 -40.86 3.91 21.45
N GLU A 215 -41.42 4.24 20.29
CA GLU A 215 -41.69 3.26 19.23
C GLU A 215 -40.37 2.62 18.74
N LYS A 216 -40.42 1.31 18.50
CA LYS A 216 -39.26 0.54 18.06
C LYS A 216 -38.99 0.80 16.57
N ILE A 217 -37.72 1.09 16.25
CA ILE A 217 -37.23 1.23 14.87
C ILE A 217 -36.75 -0.14 14.38
N ILE A 218 -35.72 -0.70 15.03
CA ILE A 218 -35.12 -1.98 14.64
C ILE A 218 -34.56 -2.71 15.85
N THR A 219 -34.48 -4.04 15.77
CA THR A 219 -33.66 -4.85 16.70
C THR A 219 -32.54 -5.48 15.90
N ILE A 220 -31.31 -5.21 16.30
CA ILE A 220 -30.11 -5.66 15.60
C ILE A 220 -29.71 -7.07 16.09
N PRO A 221 -29.21 -7.95 15.20
CA PRO A 221 -28.69 -9.25 15.58
C PRO A 221 -27.54 -9.16 16.58
N TYR A 222 -27.35 -10.22 17.38
CA TYR A 222 -26.25 -10.29 18.34
C TYR A 222 -24.89 -10.30 17.62
N GLY A 223 -23.95 -9.49 18.13
CA GLY A 223 -22.58 -9.42 17.65
C GLY A 223 -22.33 -8.38 16.55
N GLU A 224 -23.36 -7.67 16.10
CA GLU A 224 -23.22 -6.59 15.12
C GLU A 224 -23.11 -5.20 15.77
N ASN A 225 -22.39 -4.29 15.11
CA ASN A 225 -22.34 -2.90 15.53
C ASN A 225 -23.67 -2.19 15.20
N VAL A 226 -24.31 -1.63 16.21
CA VAL A 226 -25.64 -1.00 16.13
C VAL A 226 -25.73 0.04 15.01
N TYR A 227 -24.78 0.98 14.94
CA TYR A 227 -24.83 2.07 13.96
C TYR A 227 -24.53 1.59 12.55
N SER A 228 -23.70 0.56 12.40
CA SER A 228 -23.41 -0.05 11.08
C SER A 228 -24.63 -0.81 10.56
N ALA A 229 -25.32 -1.56 11.43
CA ALA A 229 -26.56 -2.23 11.08
C ALA A 229 -27.69 -1.24 10.79
N LEU A 230 -27.76 -0.11 11.51
CA LEU A 230 -28.75 0.94 11.24
C LEU A 230 -28.49 1.62 9.89
N ALA A 231 -27.23 1.84 9.52
CA ALA A 231 -26.86 2.34 8.20
C ALA A 231 -27.33 1.42 7.06
N VAL A 232 -27.22 0.10 7.25
CA VAL A 232 -27.76 -0.88 6.30
C VAL A 232 -29.29 -0.85 6.29
N TYR A 233 -29.93 -0.74 7.46
CA TYR A 233 -31.38 -0.63 7.57
C TYR A 233 -31.93 0.56 6.79
N PHE A 234 -31.28 1.73 6.85
CA PHE A 234 -31.70 2.93 6.11
C PHE A 234 -31.76 2.77 4.59
N LYS A 235 -31.16 1.71 4.03
CA LYS A 235 -31.27 1.37 2.60
C LYS A 235 -32.50 0.52 2.25
N THR A 236 -33.29 0.10 3.24
CA THR A 236 -34.57 -0.61 3.04
C THR A 236 -35.73 0.37 2.91
N ASP A 237 -36.88 -0.07 2.37
CA ASP A 237 -38.05 0.80 2.20
C ASP A 237 -38.53 1.42 3.54
N GLU A 238 -38.67 0.61 4.59
CA GLU A 238 -39.02 1.09 5.95
C GLU A 238 -37.90 1.96 6.57
N GLY A 239 -36.65 1.63 6.24
CA GLY A 239 -35.47 2.37 6.66
C GLY A 239 -35.36 3.76 6.05
N LEU A 240 -35.86 3.94 4.83
CA LEU A 240 -35.77 5.21 4.11
C LEU A 240 -36.72 6.24 4.71
N ASP A 241 -37.91 5.81 5.11
CA ASP A 241 -38.88 6.65 5.84
C ASP A 241 -38.33 7.08 7.22
N THR A 242 -37.70 6.15 7.95
CA THR A 242 -37.07 6.46 9.24
C THR A 242 -35.87 7.38 9.08
N LEU A 243 -35.03 7.20 8.04
CA LEU A 243 -33.94 8.12 7.71
C LEU A 243 -34.46 9.54 7.43
N GLN A 244 -35.51 9.68 6.63
CA GLN A 244 -36.12 10.99 6.34
C GLN A 244 -36.66 11.66 7.60
N ALA A 245 -37.33 10.90 8.48
CA ALA A 245 -37.84 11.42 9.74
C ALA A 245 -36.70 11.88 10.68
N ILE A 246 -35.58 11.15 10.72
CA ILE A 246 -34.38 11.55 11.46
C ILE A 246 -33.79 12.84 10.88
N ASN A 247 -33.57 12.91 9.56
CA ASN A 247 -32.99 14.08 8.92
C ASN A 247 -33.83 15.36 9.11
N ASN A 248 -35.15 15.24 9.15
CA ASN A 248 -36.03 16.38 9.43
C ASN A 248 -35.95 16.86 10.89
N SER A 249 -35.38 16.05 11.79
CA SER A 249 -35.27 16.33 13.22
C SER A 249 -33.86 16.79 13.64
N ILE A 250 -32.88 16.71 12.74
CA ILE A 250 -31.49 17.16 12.93
C ILE A 250 -31.37 18.63 12.47
#